data_AF-A0A7Y1ZG23-F1
#
_entry.id   AF-A0A7Y1ZG23-F1
#
_cell.length_a   1.000
_cell.length_b   1.000
_cell.length_c   1.000
_cell.angle_alpha   90.00
_cell.angle_beta   90.00
_cell.angle_gamma   90.00
#
_symmetry.space_group_name_H-M   'P 1'
#
loop_
_entity.id
_entity.type
_entity.pdbx_description
1 polymer ?
#
loop_
_entity_poly.entity_id
_entity_poly.type
_entity_poly.pdbx_seq_one_letter_code
_entity_poly.pdbx_strand_id
1 'polypeptide(L)'
;MALTPAEVHSKKAEITAPGGMFELEPVEIDGHEYHAYKHAPKTLIDVLDGARGHGDLEFIVYEGERYSYADFFAAVDAFAASLQADHGINRGDRVAIAMRNNPPWAIA
;
A
#
# COMPACT_ATOMS: atom_id res chain seq x y z
N MET A 1 -27.61 -19.73 -8.76
CA MET A 1 -26.73 -20.28 -9.81
C MET A 1 -25.31 -20.26 -9.27
N ALA A 2 -24.57 -21.35 -9.36
CA ALA A 2 -23.16 -21.39 -8.96
C ALA A 2 -22.27 -21.08 -10.17
N LEU A 3 -21.26 -20.23 -9.98
CA LEU A 3 -20.24 -19.95 -10.99
C LEU A 3 -19.43 -21.21 -11.28
N THR A 4 -19.22 -21.50 -12.56
CA THR A 4 -18.32 -22.57 -13.02
C THR A 4 -16.88 -22.05 -13.12
N PRO A 5 -15.87 -22.93 -13.02
CA PRO A 5 -14.47 -22.54 -13.26
C PRO A 5 -14.24 -21.89 -14.63
N ALA A 6 -14.93 -22.36 -15.67
CA ALA A 6 -14.82 -21.81 -17.02
C ALA A 6 -15.30 -20.35 -17.10
N GLU A 7 -16.41 -20.03 -16.43
CA GLU A 7 -16.91 -18.65 -16.36
C GLU A 7 -15.94 -17.73 -15.60
N VAL A 8 -15.33 -18.22 -14.52
CA VAL A 8 -14.29 -17.48 -13.79
C VAL A 8 -13.07 -17.20 -14.67
N HIS A 9 -12.58 -18.22 -15.39
CA HIS A 9 -11.43 -18.05 -16.30
C HIS A 9 -11.74 -17.11 -17.45
N SER A 10 -12.93 -17.21 -18.06
CA SER A 10 -13.36 -16.31 -19.14
C SER A 10 -13.44 -14.86 -18.65
N LYS A 11 -14.03 -14.64 -17.47
CA LYS A 11 -14.14 -13.28 -16.92
C LYS A 11 -12.79 -12.72 -16.55
N LYS A 12 -11.89 -13.53 -15.96
CA LYS A 12 -10.51 -13.12 -15.69
C LYS A 12 -9.82 -12.67 -16.98
N ALA A 13 -9.87 -13.50 -18.04
CA ALA A 13 -9.25 -13.16 -19.32
C ALA A 13 -9.80 -11.86 -19.91
N GLU A 14 -11.11 -11.63 -19.82
CA GLU A 14 -11.77 -10.41 -20.27
C GLU A 14 -11.28 -9.17 -19.51
N ILE A 15 -11.29 -9.20 -18.16
CA ILE A 15 -10.94 -8.01 -17.37
C ILE A 15 -9.43 -7.70 -17.37
N THR A 16 -8.59 -8.69 -17.69
CA THR A 16 -7.13 -8.53 -17.77
C THR A 16 -6.60 -8.27 -19.18
N ALA A 17 -7.48 -8.22 -20.20
CA ALA A 17 -7.10 -7.93 -21.57
C ALA A 17 -6.65 -6.46 -21.75
N PRO A 18 -5.97 -6.13 -22.88
CA PRO A 18 -5.64 -4.74 -23.21
C PRO A 18 -6.88 -3.83 -23.20
N GLY A 19 -6.77 -2.68 -22.54
CA GLY A 19 -7.87 -1.74 -22.30
C GLY A 19 -8.82 -2.13 -21.17
N GLY A 20 -8.61 -3.28 -20.52
CA GLY A 20 -9.38 -3.72 -19.36
C GLY A 20 -8.96 -3.01 -18.07
N MET A 21 -9.85 -3.00 -17.07
CA MET A 21 -9.57 -2.38 -15.76
C MET A 21 -8.34 -2.97 -15.07
N PHE A 22 -8.09 -4.27 -15.29
CA PHE A 22 -6.98 -5.01 -14.74
C PHE A 22 -6.00 -5.44 -15.85
N GLU A 23 -5.84 -4.62 -16.89
CA GLU A 23 -4.88 -4.86 -17.98
C GLU A 23 -3.53 -5.30 -17.41
N LEU A 24 -3.01 -6.41 -17.93
CA LEU A 24 -1.72 -6.95 -17.53
C LEU A 24 -0.63 -6.52 -18.52
N GLU A 25 0.53 -6.18 -17.98
CA GLU A 25 1.74 -5.96 -18.76
C GLU A 25 2.88 -6.85 -18.25
N PRO A 26 3.78 -7.32 -19.14
CA PRO A 26 4.99 -7.99 -18.71
C PRO A 26 5.92 -7.00 -18.01
N VAL A 27 6.47 -7.40 -16.87
CA VAL A 27 7.48 -6.66 -16.13
C VAL A 27 8.66 -7.58 -15.79
N GLU A 28 9.87 -7.02 -15.82
CA GLU A 28 11.07 -7.73 -15.39
C GLU A 28 11.45 -7.28 -13.97
N ILE A 29 11.55 -8.23 -13.03
CA ILE A 29 11.96 -7.98 -11.65
C ILE A 29 13.04 -9.01 -11.29
N ASP A 30 14.21 -8.54 -10.87
CA ASP A 30 15.37 -9.37 -10.52
C ASP A 30 15.73 -10.43 -11.59
N GLY A 31 15.59 -10.07 -12.87
CA GLY A 31 15.90 -10.95 -14.01
C GLY A 31 14.83 -11.99 -14.35
N HIS A 32 13.65 -11.91 -13.72
CA HIS A 32 12.51 -12.78 -14.01
C HIS A 32 11.34 -11.99 -14.59
N GLU A 33 10.65 -12.58 -15.56
CA GLU A 33 9.43 -12.02 -16.15
C GLU A 33 8.20 -12.35 -15.30
N TYR A 34 7.40 -11.33 -15.01
CA TYR A 34 6.12 -11.40 -14.33
C TYR A 34 5.05 -10.69 -15.14
N HIS A 35 3.77 -10.96 -14.83
CA HIS A 35 2.66 -10.10 -15.27
C HIS A 35 2.25 -9.21 -14.09
N ALA A 36 2.28 -7.91 -14.30
CA ALA A 36 1.78 -6.92 -13.34
C ALA A 36 0.54 -6.22 -13.90
N TYR A 37 -0.31 -5.71 -13.01
CA TYR A 37 -1.40 -4.83 -13.41
C TYR A 37 -0.83 -3.50 -13.87
N LYS A 38 -1.03 -3.16 -15.14
CA LYS A 38 -0.52 -1.94 -15.78
C LYS A 38 -0.95 -0.64 -15.08
N HIS A 39 -2.12 -0.67 -14.47
CA HIS A 39 -2.73 0.48 -13.80
C HIS A 39 -2.55 0.45 -12.27
N ALA A 40 -1.82 -0.53 -11.72
CA ALA A 40 -1.56 -0.56 -10.29
C ALA A 40 -0.59 0.56 -9.87
N PRO A 41 -0.70 1.03 -8.61
CA PRO A 41 0.28 1.93 -8.02
C PRO A 41 1.70 1.32 -8.06
N LYS A 42 2.72 2.16 -8.29
CA LYS A 42 4.10 1.69 -8.53
C LYS A 42 4.89 1.50 -7.24
N THR A 43 4.48 2.21 -6.19
CA THR A 43 5.11 2.15 -4.87
C THR A 43 4.06 1.95 -3.80
N LEU A 44 4.47 1.46 -2.63
CA LEU A 44 3.57 1.36 -1.47
C LEU A 44 3.06 2.75 -1.04
N ILE A 45 3.87 3.80 -1.18
CA ILE A 45 3.46 5.17 -0.88
C ILE A 45 2.30 5.61 -1.77
N ASP A 46 2.31 5.28 -3.06
CA ASP A 46 1.20 5.61 -3.96
C ASP A 46 -0.12 4.95 -3.51
N VAL A 47 -0.06 3.77 -2.87
CA VAL A 47 -1.23 3.11 -2.28
C VAL A 47 -1.70 3.86 -1.03
N LEU A 48 -0.77 4.22 -0.14
CA LEU A 48 -1.06 4.89 1.12
C LEU A 48 -1.56 6.32 0.93
N ASP A 49 -1.05 7.05 -0.06
CA ASP A 49 -1.47 8.43 -0.34
C ASP A 49 -2.96 8.52 -0.70
N GLY A 50 -3.52 7.49 -1.34
CA GLY A 50 -4.97 7.41 -1.57
C GLY A 50 -5.79 7.38 -0.27
N ALA A 51 -5.23 6.88 0.82
CA ALA A 51 -5.90 6.83 2.11
C ALA A 51 -5.97 8.21 2.80
N ARG A 52 -5.05 9.14 2.49
CA ARG A 52 -5.04 10.50 3.07
C ARG A 52 -6.34 11.28 2.83
N GLY A 53 -7.08 10.95 1.77
CA GLY A 53 -8.38 11.57 1.45
C GLY A 53 -9.52 11.28 2.42
N HIS A 54 -9.33 10.37 3.39
CA HIS A 54 -10.38 9.98 4.34
C HIS A 54 -10.47 10.85 5.60
N GLY A 55 -9.51 11.78 5.80
CA GLY A 55 -9.59 12.84 6.82
C GLY A 55 -9.89 12.32 8.23
N ASP A 56 -10.97 12.84 8.83
CA ASP A 56 -11.35 12.56 10.22
C ASP A 56 -12.04 11.18 10.43
N LEU A 57 -12.17 10.35 9.38
CA LEU A 57 -12.70 9.00 9.52
C LEU A 57 -11.77 8.15 10.37
N GLU A 58 -12.34 7.27 11.20
CA GLU A 58 -11.55 6.35 12.03
C GLU A 58 -10.73 5.39 11.18
N PHE A 59 -9.44 5.26 11.50
CA PHE A 59 -8.50 4.38 10.82
C PHE A 59 -7.98 3.25 11.72
N ILE A 60 -7.36 3.59 12.86
CA ILE A 60 -6.84 2.59 13.82
C ILE A 60 -7.62 2.69 15.12
N VAL A 61 -8.11 1.56 15.60
CA VAL A 61 -8.74 1.41 16.92
C VAL A 61 -7.98 0.35 17.69
N TYR A 62 -7.39 0.73 18.82
CA TYR A 62 -6.52 -0.15 19.59
C TYR A 62 -6.58 0.17 21.09
N GLU A 63 -6.97 -0.80 21.92
CA GLU A 63 -6.97 -0.70 23.40
C GLU A 63 -7.52 0.63 23.97
N GLY A 64 -8.57 1.18 23.35
CA GLY A 64 -9.22 2.45 23.76
C GLY A 64 -8.67 3.71 23.07
N GLU A 65 -7.55 3.59 22.36
CA GLU A 65 -7.04 4.62 21.45
C GLU A 65 -7.75 4.54 20.09
N ARG A 66 -7.95 5.72 19.49
CA ARG A 66 -8.54 5.88 18.17
C ARG A 66 -7.71 6.92 17.41
N TYR A 67 -7.33 6.57 16.19
CA TYR A 67 -6.67 7.48 15.26
C TYR A 67 -7.59 7.66 14.07
N SER A 68 -7.85 8.90 13.69
CA SER A 68 -8.37 9.18 12.36
C SER A 68 -7.27 8.96 11.31
N TYR A 69 -7.64 8.93 10.02
CA TYR A 69 -6.63 8.95 8.94
C TYR A 69 -5.75 10.20 9.06
N ALA A 70 -6.33 11.37 9.36
CA ALA A 70 -5.60 12.61 9.56
C ALA A 70 -4.58 12.51 10.71
N ASP A 71 -4.97 11.97 11.86
CA ASP A 71 -4.08 11.80 13.02
C ASP A 71 -2.92 10.86 12.69
N PHE A 72 -3.23 9.72 12.06
CA PHE A 72 -2.23 8.73 11.69
C PHE A 72 -1.20 9.31 10.71
N PHE A 73 -1.66 9.96 9.64
CA PHE A 73 -0.76 10.52 8.63
C PHE A 73 0.04 11.71 9.15
N ALA A 74 -0.53 12.54 10.03
CA ALA A 74 0.23 13.60 10.69
C ALA A 74 1.39 13.02 11.52
N ALA A 75 1.16 11.91 12.24
CA ALA A 75 2.21 11.22 13.00
C ALA A 75 3.27 10.57 12.10
N VAL A 76 2.85 9.91 11.01
CA VAL A 76 3.76 9.33 10.00
C VAL A 76 4.64 10.40 9.38
N ASP A 77 4.07 11.53 8.96
CA ASP A 77 4.81 12.61 8.31
C ASP A 77 5.82 13.25 9.27
N ALA A 78 5.43 13.46 10.53
CA ALA A 78 6.33 13.96 11.57
C ALA A 78 7.49 12.98 11.85
N PHE A 79 7.20 11.68 11.94
CA PHE A 79 8.24 10.67 12.17
C PHE A 79 9.20 10.56 10.98
N ALA A 80 8.67 10.52 9.75
CA ALA A 80 9.48 10.49 8.53
C ALA A 80 10.36 11.73 8.41
N ALA A 81 9.85 12.91 8.74
CA ALA A 81 10.63 14.15 8.74
C ALA A 81 11.79 14.10 9.75
N SER A 82 11.55 13.58 10.96
CA SER A 82 12.61 13.43 11.98
C SER A 82 13.67 12.41 11.56
N LEU A 83 13.26 11.26 10.98
CA LEU A 83 14.21 10.28 10.45
C LEU A 83 15.16 10.90 9.39
N GLN A 84 14.63 11.77 8.54
CA GLN A 84 15.43 12.43 7.50
C GLN A 84 16.29 13.57 8.07
N ALA A 85 15.70 14.47 8.85
CA ALA A 85 16.35 15.69 9.31
C ALA A 85 17.32 15.44 10.47
N ASP A 86 16.91 14.63 11.45
CA ASP A 86 17.65 14.43 12.70
C ASP A 86 18.56 13.20 12.64
N HIS A 87 18.15 12.17 11.88
CA HIS A 87 18.87 10.90 11.78
C HIS A 87 19.53 10.65 10.41
N GLY A 88 19.31 11.54 9.43
CA GLY A 88 20.00 11.50 8.14
C GLY A 88 19.62 10.29 7.27
N ILE A 89 18.45 9.69 7.47
CA ILE A 89 17.98 8.55 6.67
C ILE A 89 17.68 8.99 5.24
N ASN A 90 18.17 8.22 4.27
CA ASN A 90 18.01 8.44 2.85
C ASN A 90 17.42 7.22 2.12
N ARG A 91 17.02 7.42 0.86
CA ARG A 91 16.54 6.34 -0.01
C ARG A 91 17.59 5.23 -0.12
N GLY A 92 17.20 4.01 0.23
CA GLY A 92 18.06 2.82 0.17
C GLY A 92 18.69 2.45 1.51
N ASP A 93 18.61 3.33 2.51
CA ASP A 93 19.02 3.00 3.87
C ASP A 93 18.12 1.92 4.47
N ARG A 94 18.70 1.11 5.34
CA ARG A 94 18.02 -0.02 5.99
C ARG A 94 17.67 0.38 7.41
N VAL A 95 16.39 0.44 7.70
CA VAL A 95 15.85 0.71 9.04
C VAL A 95 15.26 -0.56 9.61
N ALA A 96 15.57 -0.86 10.88
CA ALA A 96 14.99 -1.98 11.60
C ALA A 96 13.95 -1.49 12.59
N ILE A 97 12.77 -2.10 12.59
CA ILE A 97 11.68 -1.81 13.51
C ILE A 97 11.53 -2.98 14.48
N ALA A 98 11.73 -2.74 15.77
CA ALA A 98 11.63 -3.75 16.82
C ALA A 98 10.72 -3.26 17.95
N MET A 99 9.42 -3.50 17.81
CA MET A 99 8.40 -3.07 18.78
C MET A 99 7.19 -4.02 18.79
N ARG A 100 6.28 -3.81 19.76
CA ARG A 100 5.01 -4.54 19.85
C ARG A 100 4.06 -4.12 18.71
N ASN A 101 3.14 -5.00 18.32
CA ASN A 101 2.04 -4.68 17.41
C ASN A 101 1.03 -3.71 18.08
N ASN A 102 1.26 -2.41 17.93
CA ASN A 102 0.46 -1.28 18.43
C ASN A 102 0.45 -0.14 17.38
N PRO A 103 -0.35 0.95 17.54
CA PRO A 103 -0.43 2.00 16.52
C PRO A 103 0.91 2.64 16.14
N PRO A 104 1.85 2.93 17.07
CA PRO A 104 3.21 3.36 16.73
C PRO A 104 3.98 2.42 15.78
N TRP A 105 3.72 1.10 15.81
CA TRP A 105 4.33 0.17 14.85
C TRP A 105 3.87 0.41 13.42
N ALA A 106 2.62 0.82 13.21
CA ALA A 106 2.13 1.16 11.88
C ALA A 106 2.60 2.55 11.42
N ILE A 107 2.97 3.44 12.36
CA ILE A 107 3.50 4.78 12.07
C ILE A 107 4.98 4.70 11.63
N ALA A 108 5.74 3.73 12.15
CA ALA A 108 7.17 3.57 11.93
C ALA A 108 7.51 2.91 10.59
#